data_AF-A0A7Z0VM52-F1
#
_entry.id   AF-A0A7Z0VM52-F1
#
_cell.length_a   1.000
_cell.length_b   1.000
_cell.length_c   1.000
_cell.angle_alpha   90.00
_cell.angle_beta   90.00
_cell.angle_gamma   90.00
#
_symmetry.space_group_name_H-M   'P 1'
#
loop_
_entity.id
_entity.type
_entity.pdbx_description
1 polymer ?
#
loop_
_entity_poly.entity_id
_entity_poly.type
_entity_poly.pdbx_seq_one_letter_code
_entity_poly.pdbx_strand_id
1 'polypeptide(L)'
;MCLFLIMDSKKTLHKVIYILALLVLIFAIVGTQSRGASLALMGTFAYLWWMGRQKFLGILLIGGVLISILAFAPPVYFERMNTIRNYESEGSAMGRIVAWKTAIRMATAHPITGVGAGHFPVKLGTDFRPPEFGYENFPWLTAHSSYFLILGELGLPGIIFFLALLIGNYRRNSKIYVLSGKSPIL
;
A
#
# COMPACT_ATOMS: atom_id res chain seq x y z
N MET A 1 -0.92 3.21 -14.13
CA MET A 1 -1.92 3.93 -14.95
C MET A 1 -1.31 4.50 -16.23
N CYS A 2 -0.29 5.37 -16.18
CA CYS A 2 0.37 5.93 -17.37
C CYS A 2 0.86 4.86 -18.36
N LEU A 3 1.39 3.74 -17.84
CA LEU A 3 1.86 2.62 -18.65
C LEU A 3 0.74 1.93 -19.45
N PHE A 4 -0.43 1.73 -18.84
CA PHE A 4 -1.62 1.21 -19.53
C PHE A 4 -2.11 2.17 -20.62
N LEU A 5 -2.10 3.47 -20.35
CA LEU A 5 -2.50 4.50 -21.31
C LEU A 5 -1.52 4.62 -22.51
N ILE A 6 -0.24 4.30 -22.32
CA ILE A 6 0.74 4.20 -23.43
C ILE A 6 0.38 3.05 -24.37
N MET A 7 -0.06 1.91 -23.82
CA MET A 7 -0.41 0.71 -24.59
C MET A 7 -1.74 0.86 -25.34
N ASP A 8 -2.72 1.56 -24.75
CA ASP A 8 -4.04 1.76 -25.35
C ASP A 8 -4.10 2.94 -26.33
N SER A 9 -3.21 3.93 -26.18
CA SER A 9 -3.15 5.11 -27.03
C SER A 9 -2.79 4.76 -28.49
N LYS A 10 -3.60 5.23 -29.45
CA LYS A 10 -3.30 5.15 -30.89
C LYS A 10 -2.52 6.35 -31.42
N LYS A 11 -2.58 7.51 -30.74
CA LYS A 11 -1.98 8.78 -31.19
C LYS A 11 -0.57 8.98 -30.60
N THR A 12 0.42 9.24 -31.46
CA THR A 12 1.84 9.40 -31.08
C THR A 12 2.06 10.50 -30.03
N LEU A 13 1.36 11.64 -30.15
CA LEU A 13 1.45 12.74 -29.18
C LEU A 13 1.08 12.32 -27.75
N HIS A 14 -0.01 11.55 -27.61
CA HIS A 14 -0.46 11.08 -26.29
C HIS A 14 0.53 10.07 -25.70
N LYS A 15 1.14 9.22 -26.53
CA LYS A 15 2.21 8.32 -26.08
C LYS A 15 3.40 9.08 -25.52
N VAL A 16 3.85 10.14 -26.20
CA VAL A 16 4.99 10.97 -25.74
C VAL A 16 4.67 11.64 -24.40
N ILE A 17 3.47 12.21 -24.25
CA ILE A 17 3.03 12.82 -22.99
C ILE A 17 3.02 11.80 -21.85
N TYR A 18 2.46 10.60 -22.08
CA TYR A 18 2.40 9.57 -21.05
C TYR A 18 3.77 8.96 -20.71
N ILE A 19 4.70 8.89 -21.68
CA ILE A 19 6.09 8.48 -21.44
C ILE A 19 6.80 9.52 -20.57
N LEU A 20 6.67 10.81 -20.89
CA LEU A 20 7.24 11.89 -20.06
C LEU A 20 6.66 11.88 -18.64
N ALA A 21 5.33 11.72 -18.51
CA ALA A 21 4.70 11.59 -17.20
C ALA A 21 5.21 10.37 -16.42
N LEU A 22 5.42 9.23 -17.10
CA LEU A 22 5.98 8.04 -16.47
C LEU A 22 7.41 8.29 -15.97
N LEU A 23 8.25 8.96 -16.76
CA LEU A 23 9.62 9.31 -16.37
C LEU A 23 9.65 10.24 -15.15
N VAL A 24 8.79 11.25 -15.11
CA VAL A 24 8.66 12.16 -13.96
C VAL A 24 8.22 11.39 -12.71
N LEU A 25 7.26 10.46 -12.84
CA LEU A 25 6.82 9.63 -11.72
C LEU A 25 7.94 8.70 -11.22
N ILE A 26 8.71 8.09 -12.11
CA ILE A 26 9.89 7.28 -11.74
C ILE A 26 10.90 8.15 -11.00
N PHE A 27 11.19 9.35 -11.51
CA PHE A 27 12.13 10.26 -10.87
C PHE A 27 11.65 10.71 -9.49
N ALA A 28 10.35 11.02 -9.34
CA ALA A 28 9.74 11.34 -8.05
C ALA A 28 9.81 10.16 -7.07
N ILE A 29 9.63 8.92 -7.53
CA ILE A 29 9.73 7.72 -6.68
C ILE A 29 11.17 7.51 -6.20
N VAL A 30 12.15 7.68 -7.07
CA VAL A 30 13.57 7.61 -6.70
C VAL A 30 13.93 8.74 -5.73
N GLY A 31 13.50 9.97 -6.02
CA GLY A 31 13.73 11.14 -5.17
C GLY A 31 13.08 11.04 -3.78
N THR A 32 11.91 10.39 -3.68
CA THR A 32 11.23 10.17 -2.39
C THR A 32 11.80 8.99 -1.59
N GLN A 33 12.74 8.21 -2.16
CA GLN A 33 13.32 7.02 -1.54
C GLN A 33 12.27 6.01 -1.01
N SER A 34 11.10 5.93 -1.65
CA SER A 34 10.00 5.10 -1.17
C SER A 34 10.19 3.63 -1.58
N ARG A 35 10.67 2.80 -0.64
CA ARG A 35 10.85 1.34 -0.83
C ARG A 35 9.58 0.64 -1.30
N GLY A 36 8.43 1.05 -0.77
CA GLY A 36 7.13 0.52 -1.16
C GLY A 36 6.76 0.86 -2.61
N ALA A 37 7.10 2.06 -3.07
CA ALA A 37 6.87 2.46 -4.46
C ALA A 37 7.80 1.73 -5.43
N SER A 38 9.06 1.48 -5.05
CA SER A 38 10.00 0.67 -5.84
C SER A 38 9.50 -0.78 -6.01
N LEU A 39 9.04 -1.40 -4.92
CA LEU A 39 8.48 -2.76 -4.95
C LEU A 39 7.16 -2.82 -5.72
N ALA A 40 6.27 -1.83 -5.55
CA ALA A 40 5.02 -1.75 -6.30
C ALA A 40 5.26 -1.56 -7.81
N LEU A 41 6.25 -0.74 -8.20
CA LEU A 41 6.69 -0.62 -9.58
C LEU A 41 7.18 -1.97 -10.11
N MET A 42 8.08 -2.63 -9.38
CA MET A 42 8.64 -3.92 -9.79
C MET A 42 7.55 -4.99 -9.95
N GLY A 43 6.61 -5.09 -8.99
CA GLY A 43 5.46 -5.99 -9.07
C GLY A 43 4.52 -5.66 -10.24
N THR A 44 4.27 -4.37 -10.49
CA THR A 44 3.45 -3.93 -11.65
C THR A 44 4.13 -4.29 -12.97
N PHE A 45 5.44 -4.09 -13.09
CA PHE A 45 6.21 -4.48 -14.27
C PHE A 45 6.25 -5.98 -14.47
N ALA A 46 6.47 -6.77 -13.41
CA ALA A 46 6.46 -8.22 -13.46
C ALA A 46 5.09 -8.75 -13.91
N TYR A 47 4.00 -8.18 -13.36
CA TYR A 47 2.64 -8.51 -13.77
C TYR A 47 2.36 -8.17 -15.24
N LEU A 48 2.81 -7.00 -15.70
CA LEU A 48 2.66 -6.59 -17.10
C LEU A 48 3.52 -7.42 -18.05
N TRP A 49 4.71 -7.85 -17.63
CA TRP A 49 5.52 -8.78 -18.41
C TRP A 49 4.86 -10.17 -18.49
N TRP A 50 4.30 -10.65 -17.38
CA TRP A 50 3.59 -11.92 -17.33
C TRP A 50 2.36 -11.94 -18.24
N MET A 51 1.57 -10.85 -18.25
CA MET A 51 0.32 -10.76 -19.03
C MET A 51 0.50 -10.20 -20.45
N GLY A 52 1.60 -9.49 -20.73
CA GLY A 52 1.77 -8.70 -21.95
C GLY A 52 2.41 -9.46 -23.13
N ARG A 53 1.84 -9.30 -24.33
CA ARG A 53 2.43 -9.78 -25.60
C ARG A 53 3.72 -9.06 -26.01
N GLN A 54 3.98 -7.84 -25.50
CA GLN A 54 5.13 -7.01 -25.87
C GLN A 54 6.22 -7.01 -24.79
N LYS A 55 6.82 -8.19 -24.56
CA LYS A 55 7.86 -8.45 -23.55
C LYS A 55 9.06 -7.49 -23.64
N PHE A 56 9.40 -7.04 -24.85
CA PHE A 56 10.53 -6.15 -25.11
C PHE A 56 10.37 -4.75 -24.51
N LEU A 57 9.15 -4.20 -24.56
CA LEU A 57 8.86 -2.86 -24.02
C LEU A 57 8.90 -2.87 -22.48
N GLY A 58 8.48 -3.98 -21.86
CA GLY A 58 8.60 -4.21 -20.42
C GLY A 58 10.06 -4.23 -19.96
N ILE A 59 10.92 -4.96 -20.69
CA ILE A 59 12.36 -5.03 -20.40
C ILE A 59 13.03 -3.67 -20.55
N LEU A 60 12.71 -2.90 -21.60
CA LEU A 60 13.25 -1.56 -21.81
C LEU A 60 12.90 -0.61 -20.65
N LEU A 61 11.65 -0.65 -20.18
CA LEU A 61 11.20 0.18 -19.06
C LEU A 61 11.85 -0.24 -17.73
N ILE A 62 11.97 -1.55 -17.48
CA ILE A 62 12.67 -2.08 -16.30
C ILE A 62 14.15 -1.65 -16.33
N GLY A 63 14.80 -1.76 -17.48
CA GLY A 63 16.18 -1.30 -17.69
C GLY A 63 16.33 0.20 -17.44
N GLY A 64 15.42 1.02 -17.96
CA GLY A 64 15.42 2.46 -17.73
C GLY A 64 15.26 2.84 -16.25
N VAL A 65 14.36 2.16 -15.53
CA VAL A 65 14.17 2.35 -14.09
C VAL A 65 15.43 1.93 -13.31
N LEU A 66 16.01 0.77 -13.63
CA LEU A 66 17.23 0.28 -12.97
C LEU A 66 18.42 1.22 -13.18
N ILE A 67 18.62 1.69 -14.42
CA ILE A 67 19.67 2.67 -14.75
C ILE A 67 19.43 3.98 -14.00
N SER A 68 18.18 4.44 -13.93
CA SER A 68 17.83 5.66 -13.19
C SER A 68 18.09 5.52 -11.69
N ILE A 69 17.79 4.37 -11.11
CA ILE A 69 18.10 4.07 -9.71
C ILE A 69 19.61 4.03 -9.50
N LEU A 70 20.38 3.33 -10.34
CA LEU A 70 21.83 3.23 -10.20
C LEU A 70 22.54 4.57 -10.41
N ALA A 71 22.03 5.43 -11.30
CA ALA A 71 22.64 6.71 -11.63
C ALA A 71 22.29 7.84 -10.63
N PHE A 72 21.09 7.83 -10.06
CA PHE A 72 20.57 8.95 -9.26
C PHE A 72 20.25 8.61 -7.80
N ALA A 73 20.26 7.33 -7.39
CA ALA A 73 19.98 6.99 -6.00
C ALA A 73 21.17 7.31 -5.07
N PRO A 74 20.95 8.05 -3.98
CA PRO A 74 22.00 8.30 -2.98
C PRO A 74 22.46 7.00 -2.29
N PRO A 75 23.66 6.94 -1.73
CA PRO A 75 24.15 5.76 -0.98
C PRO A 75 23.18 5.28 0.11
N VAL A 76 22.51 6.24 0.78
CA VAL A 76 21.48 6.01 1.80
C VAL A 76 20.30 5.16 1.29
N TYR A 77 19.97 5.22 -0.01
CA TYR A 77 18.94 4.38 -0.60
C TYR A 77 19.31 2.90 -0.55
N PHE A 78 20.57 2.56 -0.81
CA PHE A 78 21.06 1.18 -0.76
C PHE A 78 21.13 0.65 0.67
N GLU A 79 21.49 1.49 1.65
CA GLU A 79 21.41 1.14 3.06
C GLU A 79 19.97 0.89 3.52
N ARG A 80 19.02 1.74 3.11
CA ARG A 80 17.58 1.53 3.37
C ARG A 80 17.06 0.26 2.69
N MET A 81 17.56 -0.10 1.51
CA MET A 81 17.19 -1.36 0.84
C MET A 81 17.71 -2.58 1.63
N ASN A 82 18.90 -2.49 2.22
CA ASN A 82 19.44 -3.56 3.08
C ASN A 82 18.62 -3.77 4.36
N THR A 83 17.99 -2.72 4.90
CA THR A 83 17.08 -2.86 6.06
C THR A 83 15.79 -3.62 5.76
N ILE A 84 15.46 -3.94 4.49
CA ILE A 84 14.31 -4.80 4.17
C ILE A 84 14.44 -6.19 4.79
N ARG A 85 15.67 -6.68 4.99
CA ARG A 85 15.91 -7.94 5.72
C ARG A 85 15.66 -7.82 7.22
N ASN A 86 15.76 -6.62 7.78
CA ASN A 86 15.62 -6.33 9.20
C ASN A 86 14.45 -5.37 9.43
N TYR A 87 13.23 -5.83 9.14
CA TYR A 87 11.99 -5.04 9.35
C TYR A 87 11.85 -4.54 10.81
N GLU A 88 12.55 -5.18 11.75
CA GLU A 88 12.59 -4.84 13.18
C GLU A 88 13.33 -3.52 13.48
N SER A 89 14.27 -3.10 12.63
CA SER A 89 14.98 -1.83 12.80
C SER A 89 14.30 -0.65 12.10
N GLU A 90 13.17 -0.89 11.42
CA GLU A 90 12.44 0.13 10.68
C GLU A 90 11.25 0.69 11.49
N GLY A 91 11.41 1.91 12.02
CA GLY A 91 10.40 2.57 12.85
C GLY A 91 9.00 2.68 12.21
N SER A 92 8.89 2.79 10.88
CA SER A 92 7.60 2.89 10.18
C SER A 92 6.87 1.55 10.04
N ALA A 93 7.60 0.45 9.83
CA ALA A 93 7.02 -0.89 9.74
C ALA A 93 6.62 -1.39 11.14
N MET A 94 7.54 -1.26 12.10
CA MET A 94 7.28 -1.65 13.49
C MET A 94 6.15 -0.82 14.11
N GLY A 95 6.07 0.48 13.80
CA GLY A 95 4.97 1.32 14.27
C GLY A 95 3.58 0.81 13.83
N ARG A 96 3.45 0.31 12.60
CA ARG A 96 2.19 -0.28 12.12
C ARG A 96 1.86 -1.59 12.82
N ILE A 97 2.84 -2.48 12.96
CA ILE A 97 2.68 -3.77 13.64
C ILE A 97 2.24 -3.55 15.10
N VAL A 98 2.89 -2.61 15.79
CA VAL A 98 2.53 -2.24 17.16
C VAL A 98 1.12 -1.67 17.21
N ALA A 99 0.76 -0.77 16.30
CA ALA A 99 -0.60 -0.23 16.23
C ALA A 99 -1.66 -1.33 15.98
N TRP A 100 -1.35 -2.35 15.18
CA TRP A 100 -2.26 -3.48 14.95
C TRP A 100 -2.40 -4.36 16.19
N LYS A 101 -1.30 -4.64 16.90
CA LYS A 101 -1.35 -5.34 18.19
C LYS A 101 -2.20 -4.58 19.21
N THR A 102 -2.02 -3.26 19.28
CA THR A 102 -2.82 -2.38 20.15
C THR A 102 -4.29 -2.39 19.76
N ALA A 103 -4.62 -2.35 18.47
CA ALA A 103 -6.00 -2.47 17.99
C ALA A 103 -6.67 -3.77 18.46
N ILE A 104 -5.93 -4.89 18.40
CA ILE A 104 -6.43 -6.18 18.90
C ILE A 104 -6.65 -6.10 20.41
N ARG A 105 -5.72 -5.52 21.19
CA ARG A 105 -5.87 -5.36 22.64
C ARG A 105 -7.10 -4.52 23.01
N MET A 106 -7.33 -3.42 22.29
CA MET A 106 -8.52 -2.57 22.42
C MET A 106 -9.80 -3.36 22.16
N ALA A 107 -9.83 -4.15 21.08
CA ALA A 107 -10.96 -5.00 20.76
C ALA A 107 -11.15 -6.13 21.77
N THR A 108 -10.09 -6.70 22.33
CA THR A 108 -10.22 -7.74 23.37
C THR A 108 -10.74 -7.19 24.69
N ALA A 109 -10.37 -5.95 25.04
CA ALA A 109 -10.87 -5.28 26.24
C ALA A 109 -12.32 -4.79 26.08
N HIS A 110 -12.68 -4.34 24.88
CA HIS A 110 -14.01 -3.85 24.56
C HIS A 110 -14.55 -4.49 23.26
N PRO A 111 -14.96 -5.78 23.30
CA PRO A 111 -15.29 -6.54 22.10
C PRO A 111 -16.53 -6.07 21.35
N ILE A 112 -17.48 -5.43 22.02
CA ILE A 112 -18.76 -5.01 21.42
C ILE A 112 -18.68 -3.58 20.90
N THR A 113 -18.18 -2.65 21.70
CA THR A 113 -18.19 -1.22 21.37
C THR A 113 -16.85 -0.73 20.82
N GLY A 114 -15.78 -1.52 20.96
CA GLY A 114 -14.42 -1.02 20.86
C GLY A 114 -14.16 0.08 21.90
N VAL A 115 -13.09 0.83 21.69
CA VAL A 115 -12.76 2.00 22.53
C VAL A 115 -13.55 3.27 22.19
N GLY A 116 -14.46 3.19 21.21
CA GLY A 116 -15.26 4.31 20.70
C GLY A 116 -14.69 4.88 19.40
N ALA A 117 -15.59 5.26 18.50
CA ALA A 117 -15.24 5.89 17.22
C ALA A 117 -14.39 7.14 17.42
N GLY A 118 -13.30 7.27 16.67
CA GLY A 118 -12.34 8.38 16.74
C GLY A 118 -11.43 8.38 17.97
N HIS A 119 -11.55 7.41 18.89
CA HIS A 119 -10.76 7.38 20.13
C HIS A 119 -9.50 6.53 20.03
N PHE A 120 -9.23 5.89 18.88
CA PHE A 120 -8.05 5.05 18.69
C PHE A 120 -6.72 5.75 19.06
N PRO A 121 -6.38 6.94 18.52
CA PRO A 121 -5.07 7.52 18.80
C PRO A 121 -4.92 7.98 20.25
N VAL A 122 -6.01 8.44 20.87
CA VAL A 122 -6.02 8.86 22.28
C VAL A 122 -5.79 7.65 23.19
N LYS A 123 -6.57 6.58 22.98
CA LYS A 123 -6.50 5.37 23.80
C LYS A 123 -5.20 4.59 23.59
N LEU A 124 -4.59 4.71 22.42
CA LEU A 124 -3.28 4.16 22.12
C LEU A 124 -2.17 4.93 22.88
N GLY A 125 -2.35 6.22 23.15
CA GLY A 125 -1.42 7.02 23.95
C GLY A 125 -1.64 6.92 25.47
N THR A 126 -2.82 6.50 25.92
CA THR A 126 -3.17 6.38 27.35
C THR A 126 -3.29 4.93 27.81
N ASP A 127 -4.45 4.31 27.64
CA ASP A 127 -4.87 3.09 28.34
C ASP A 127 -4.28 1.84 27.69
N PHE A 128 -3.98 1.92 26.40
CA PHE A 128 -3.44 0.82 25.60
C PHE A 128 -2.07 1.16 25.03
N ARG A 129 -1.27 1.92 25.81
CA ARG A 129 0.09 2.25 25.43
C ARG A 129 0.90 0.98 25.16
N PRO A 130 1.48 0.83 23.97
CA PRO A 130 2.29 -0.33 23.67
C PRO A 130 3.53 -0.39 24.57
N PRO A 131 3.77 -1.52 25.28
CA PRO A 131 4.92 -1.72 26.15
C PRO A 131 6.25 -1.69 25.38
N GLU A 132 6.20 -1.86 24.06
CA GLU A 132 7.36 -1.77 23.17
C GLU A 132 7.96 -0.36 23.09
N PHE A 133 7.23 0.68 23.54
CA PHE A 133 7.71 2.06 23.59
C PHE A 133 7.76 2.58 25.03
N GLY A 134 8.92 3.12 25.44
CA GLY A 134 9.12 3.74 26.75
C GLY A 134 8.30 5.03 26.96
N TYR A 135 8.39 5.61 28.17
CA TYR A 135 7.60 6.78 28.56
C TYR A 135 7.99 8.10 27.85
N GLU A 136 9.26 8.23 27.47
CA GLU A 136 9.82 9.53 27.06
C GLU A 136 9.70 9.86 25.57
N ASN A 137 9.54 8.86 24.69
CA ASN A 137 9.54 9.08 23.22
C ASN A 137 8.48 8.21 22.53
N PHE A 138 7.21 8.56 22.72
CA PHE A 138 6.11 7.87 22.07
C PHE A 138 5.71 8.55 20.76
N PRO A 139 5.99 7.94 19.59
CA PRO A 139 5.52 8.49 18.34
C PRO A 139 3.99 8.39 18.27
N TRP A 140 3.35 9.36 17.60
CA TRP A 140 1.95 9.24 17.24
C TRP A 140 1.80 8.09 16.23
N LEU A 141 1.25 6.97 16.70
CA LEU A 141 1.04 5.77 15.89
C LEU A 141 -0.41 5.72 15.42
N THR A 142 -0.59 5.45 14.12
CA THR A 142 -1.88 5.11 13.55
C THR A 142 -1.80 3.75 12.89
N ALA A 143 -2.89 2.99 12.95
CA ALA A 143 -2.94 1.65 12.37
C ALA A 143 -2.66 1.65 10.86
N HIS A 144 -2.88 2.79 10.17
CA HIS A 144 -2.77 2.90 8.69
C HIS A 144 -3.49 1.76 7.94
N SER A 145 -4.48 1.14 8.60
CA SER A 145 -5.25 0.01 8.11
C SER A 145 -6.65 0.15 8.69
N SER A 146 -7.61 0.37 7.81
CA SER A 146 -9.01 0.57 8.19
C SER A 146 -9.57 -0.62 8.94
N TYR A 147 -9.09 -1.84 8.66
CA TYR A 147 -9.51 -3.05 9.37
C TYR A 147 -9.17 -2.99 10.86
N PHE A 148 -7.92 -2.67 11.20
CA PHE A 148 -7.48 -2.59 12.59
C PHE A 148 -8.04 -1.34 13.28
N LEU A 149 -8.18 -0.23 12.56
CA LEU A 149 -8.81 0.98 13.10
C LEU A 149 -10.27 0.70 13.49
N ILE A 150 -11.07 0.14 12.59
CA ILE A 150 -12.47 -0.22 12.83
C ILE A 150 -12.58 -1.27 13.94
N LEU A 151 -11.71 -2.29 13.93
CA LEU A 151 -11.69 -3.31 14.98
C LEU A 151 -11.42 -2.71 16.37
N GLY A 152 -10.44 -1.81 16.48
CA GLY A 152 -10.11 -1.15 17.74
C GLY A 152 -11.21 -0.20 18.21
N GLU A 153 -11.78 0.59 17.31
CA GLU A 153 -12.75 1.65 17.65
C GLU A 153 -14.19 1.15 17.83
N LEU A 154 -14.61 0.16 17.04
CA LEU A 154 -15.99 -0.33 16.98
C LEU A 154 -16.13 -1.81 17.35
N GLY A 155 -15.03 -2.48 17.70
CA GLY A 155 -15.04 -3.88 18.13
C GLY A 155 -15.42 -4.86 17.01
N LEU A 156 -15.84 -6.05 17.44
CA LEU A 156 -16.28 -7.12 16.55
C LEU A 156 -17.50 -6.74 15.69
N PRO A 157 -18.54 -6.06 16.22
CA PRO A 157 -19.68 -5.64 15.40
C PRO A 157 -19.27 -4.72 14.26
N GLY A 158 -18.38 -3.75 14.52
CA GLY A 158 -17.89 -2.83 13.51
C GLY A 158 -17.14 -3.52 12.37
N ILE A 159 -16.21 -4.43 12.69
CA ILE A 159 -15.44 -5.14 11.67
C ILE A 159 -16.31 -6.11 10.87
N ILE A 160 -17.27 -6.79 11.51
CA ILE A 160 -18.21 -7.69 10.83
C ILE A 160 -19.05 -6.92 9.83
N PHE A 161 -19.59 -5.76 10.25
CA PHE A 161 -20.39 -4.91 9.36
C PHE A 161 -19.56 -4.37 8.21
N PHE A 162 -18.33 -3.91 8.47
CA PHE A 162 -17.41 -3.43 7.44
C PHE A 162 -17.07 -4.52 6.40
N LEU A 163 -16.76 -5.73 6.85
CA LEU A 163 -16.50 -6.86 5.95
C LEU A 163 -17.75 -7.28 5.18
N ALA A 164 -18.93 -7.27 5.81
CA ALA A 164 -20.20 -7.55 5.14
C ALA A 164 -20.49 -6.55 4.01
N LEU A 165 -20.20 -5.26 4.22
CA LEU A 165 -20.31 -4.23 3.17
C LEU A 165 -19.36 -4.50 2.00
N LEU A 166 -18.09 -4.81 2.29
CA LEU A 166 -17.10 -5.10 1.23
C LEU A 166 -17.48 -6.34 0.42
N ILE A 167 -17.87 -7.43 1.10
CA ILE A 167 -18.30 -8.67 0.45
C ILE A 167 -19.59 -8.45 -0.34
N GLY A 168 -20.54 -7.70 0.22
CA GLY A 168 -21.79 -7.34 -0.45
C GLY A 168 -21.57 -6.53 -1.72
N ASN A 169 -20.71 -5.51 -1.65
CA ASN A 169 -20.34 -4.68 -2.79
C ASN A 169 -19.65 -5.51 -3.88
N TYR A 170 -18.68 -6.34 -3.50
CA TYR A 170 -17.99 -7.25 -4.42
C TYR A 170 -18.97 -8.20 -5.11
N ARG A 171 -19.84 -8.89 -4.35
CA ARG A 171 -20.85 -9.82 -4.92
C ARG A 171 -21.80 -9.11 -5.88
N ARG A 172 -22.23 -7.89 -5.55
CA ARG A 172 -23.13 -7.11 -6.41
C ARG A 172 -22.44 -6.68 -7.70
N ASN A 173 -21.20 -6.20 -7.60
CA ASN A 173 -20.40 -5.82 -8.76
C ASN A 173 -20.13 -7.02 -9.66
N SER A 174 -19.78 -8.18 -9.10
CA SER A 174 -19.60 -9.42 -9.87
C SER A 174 -20.89 -9.86 -10.57
N LYS A 175 -22.05 -9.71 -9.93
CA LYS A 175 -23.34 -10.02 -10.56
C LYS A 175 -23.66 -9.07 -11.72
N ILE A 176 -23.44 -7.77 -11.55
CA ILE A 176 -23.60 -6.77 -12.62
C ILE A 176 -22.64 -7.06 -13.78
N TYR A 177 -21.40 -7.45 -13.47
CA TYR A 177 -20.38 -7.79 -14.46
C TYR A 177 -20.80 -8.98 -15.34
N VAL A 178 -21.28 -10.07 -14.75
CA VAL A 178 -21.80 -11.24 -15.51
C VAL A 178 -23.02 -10.86 -16.36
N LEU A 179 -23.94 -10.06 -15.84
CA LEU A 179 -25.13 -9.60 -16.57
C LEU A 179 -24.79 -8.62 -17.71
N SER A 180 -23.61 -7.99 -17.67
CA SER A 180 -23.15 -7.04 -18.70
C SER A 180 -22.46 -7.68 -19.91
N GLY A 181 -22.32 -9.02 -19.94
CA GLY A 181 -21.78 -9.75 -21.10
C GLY A 181 -20.28 -9.56 -21.38
N LYS A 182 -19.51 -8.99 -20.46
CA LYS A 182 -18.04 -8.83 -20.61
C LYS A 182 -17.31 -10.06 -20.06
N SER A 183 -16.59 -10.78 -20.92
CA SER A 183 -15.76 -11.95 -20.57
C SER A 183 -14.72 -11.59 -19.49
N PRO A 184 -14.37 -12.50 -18.55
CA PRO A 184 -13.29 -12.26 -17.60
C PRO A 184 -11.98 -12.02 -18.35
N ILE A 185 -11.26 -10.95 -17.98
CA ILE A 185 -9.85 -10.78 -18.34
C ILE A 185 -9.07 -11.66 -17.37
N LEU A 186 -8.89 -12.93 -17.74
CA LEU A 186 -7.83 -13.80 -17.26
C LEU A 186 -7.05 -14.28 -18.48
#